data_AF-A0A453MU97-F1
#
_entry.id   AF-A0A453MU97-F1
#
_cell.length_a   1.000
_cell.length_b   1.000
_cell.length_c   1.000
_cell.angle_alpha   90.00
_cell.angle_beta   90.00
_cell.angle_gamma   90.00
#
_symmetry.space_group_name_H-M   'P 1'
#
loop_
_entity.id
_entity.type
_entity.pdbx_description
1 polymer ?
#
loop_
_entity_poly.entity_id
_entity_poly.type
_entity_poly.pdbx_seq_one_letter_code
_entity_poly.pdbx_strand_id
1 'polypeptide(L)'
;MEEMRTTTGLNKRGRDGTFVGARSSSASSSGILCIKSEMEDQGFWYMPPRKCPRSDGYLHYRKKTITGSLVCVGHADYYMLLRSFAKLAEVDIRVIHASVLKLERRLAWIEERIGRSLDALQNLPS
;
A
#
# COMPACT_ATOMS: atom_id res chain seq x y z
N MET A 1 14.41 -51.81 -17.28
CA MET A 1 13.13 -51.48 -16.66
C MET A 1 12.90 -49.99 -16.90
N GLU A 2 11.83 -49.68 -17.62
CA GLU A 2 11.16 -48.40 -17.94
C GLU A 2 11.77 -47.02 -17.63
N GLU A 3 11.61 -46.13 -18.63
CA GLU A 3 11.51 -44.66 -18.52
C GLU A 3 10.50 -44.22 -17.45
N MET A 4 10.71 -43.07 -16.80
CA MET A 4 9.74 -41.96 -16.92
C MET A 4 10.31 -40.62 -16.47
N ARG A 5 9.93 -39.59 -17.22
CA ARG A 5 10.30 -38.19 -17.13
C ARG A 5 9.55 -37.45 -16.01
N THR A 6 10.16 -36.30 -15.66
CA THR A 6 9.53 -34.98 -15.44
C THR A 6 8.66 -34.70 -14.20
N THR A 7 9.10 -33.63 -13.53
CA THR A 7 8.33 -32.45 -13.09
C THR A 7 7.55 -32.50 -11.77
N THR A 8 7.47 -31.30 -11.20
CA THR A 8 6.28 -30.74 -10.51
C THR A 8 6.30 -30.80 -8.98
N GLY A 9 6.68 -29.66 -8.39
CA GLY A 9 5.71 -28.81 -7.68
C GLY A 9 5.50 -29.04 -6.19
N LEU A 10 5.16 -27.90 -5.53
CA LEU A 10 4.49 -27.79 -4.21
C LEU A 10 5.40 -28.22 -3.03
N ASN A 11 5.27 -27.75 -1.79
CA ASN A 11 4.24 -26.99 -1.10
C ASN A 11 4.82 -26.58 0.27
N LYS A 12 4.28 -25.49 0.82
CA LYS A 12 3.92 -25.30 2.24
C LYS A 12 4.83 -25.89 3.32
N ARG A 13 5.41 -25.00 4.12
CA ARG A 13 5.27 -25.09 5.58
C ARG A 13 4.83 -23.74 6.12
N GLY A 14 3.56 -23.69 6.53
CA GLY A 14 3.06 -22.66 7.44
C GLY A 14 3.05 -23.16 8.88
N ARG A 15 2.54 -22.27 9.74
CA ARG A 15 2.24 -22.40 11.18
C ARG A 15 3.43 -22.17 12.12
N ASP A 16 3.30 -21.48 13.25
CA ASP A 16 2.10 -21.13 14.02
C ASP A 16 2.14 -19.67 14.51
N GLY A 17 0.95 -19.10 14.65
CA GLY A 17 0.73 -17.82 15.28
C GLY A 17 -0.75 -17.66 15.55
N THR A 18 -1.22 -18.27 16.63
CA THR A 18 -2.56 -18.09 17.17
C THR A 18 -2.81 -16.61 17.44
N PHE A 19 -3.39 -15.90 16.48
CA PHE A 19 -3.82 -14.53 16.68
C PHE A 19 -5.21 -14.58 17.33
N VAL A 20 -5.23 -14.31 18.63
CA VAL A 20 -6.45 -14.10 19.41
C VAL A 20 -7.27 -13.06 18.67
N GLY A 21 -8.46 -13.47 18.22
CA GLY A 21 -9.39 -12.62 17.50
C GLY A 21 -9.75 -11.42 18.35
N ALA A 22 -9.20 -10.25 17.99
CA ALA A 22 -9.69 -8.98 18.49
C ALA A 22 -11.16 -8.89 18.10
N ARG A 23 -12.03 -8.87 19.12
CA ARG A 23 -13.45 -8.62 18.97
C ARG A 23 -13.64 -7.42 18.05
N SER A 24 -14.19 -7.67 16.87
CA SER A 24 -14.70 -6.63 15.98
C SER A 24 -15.78 -5.88 16.75
N SER A 25 -15.42 -4.72 17.30
CA SER A 25 -16.39 -3.77 17.83
C SER A 25 -17.35 -3.46 16.70
N SER A 26 -18.63 -3.75 16.92
CA SER A 26 -19.72 -3.41 16.01
C SER A 26 -20.01 -1.91 16.07
N ALA A 27 -18.98 -1.08 15.89
CA ALA A 27 -19.12 0.34 15.64
C ALA A 27 -19.90 0.46 14.33
N SER A 28 -21.16 0.88 14.46
CA SER A 28 -22.19 1.07 13.42
C SER A 28 -21.68 1.00 11.98
N SER A 29 -22.17 0.01 11.23
CA SER A 29 -21.94 -0.13 9.78
C SER A 29 -22.19 1.17 9.00
N SER A 30 -23.00 2.09 9.52
CA SER A 30 -23.28 3.41 8.92
C SER A 30 -22.04 4.29 8.75
N GLY A 31 -21.13 4.33 9.73
CA GLY A 31 -19.97 5.25 9.70
C GLY A 31 -18.98 4.86 8.61
N ILE A 32 -18.68 3.57 8.50
CA ILE A 32 -17.78 3.07 7.45
C ILE A 32 -18.42 3.17 6.06
N LEU A 33 -19.74 2.99 5.94
CA LEU A 33 -20.46 3.17 4.67
C LEU A 33 -20.43 4.63 4.21
N CYS A 34 -20.61 5.58 5.15
CA CYS A 34 -20.50 7.00 4.87
C CYS A 34 -19.11 7.36 4.31
N ILE A 35 -18.05 6.91 4.98
CA ILE A 35 -16.67 7.16 4.53
C ILE A 35 -16.42 6.55 3.14
N LYS A 36 -16.93 5.34 2.87
CA LYS A 36 -16.77 4.72 1.55
C LYS A 36 -17.43 5.53 0.45
N SER A 37 -18.67 5.99 0.66
CA SER A 37 -19.37 6.85 -0.29
C SER A 37 -18.58 8.14 -0.54
N GLU A 38 -18.12 8.78 0.53
CA GLU A 38 -17.35 10.02 0.42
C GLU A 38 -16.02 9.83 -0.32
N MET A 39 -15.37 8.69 -0.11
CA MET A 39 -14.17 8.32 -0.86
C MET A 39 -14.50 8.21 -2.36
N GLU A 40 -15.56 7.50 -2.72
CA GLU A 40 -15.96 7.30 -4.11
C GLU A 40 -16.31 8.62 -4.80
N ASP A 41 -17.05 9.49 -4.12
CA ASP A 41 -17.41 10.84 -4.60
C ASP A 41 -16.18 11.70 -4.90
N GLN A 42 -15.08 11.50 -4.15
CA GLN A 42 -13.81 12.21 -4.31
C GLN A 42 -12.81 11.47 -5.23
N GLY A 43 -13.23 10.40 -5.91
CA GLY A 43 -12.41 9.63 -6.84
C GLY A 43 -11.43 8.65 -6.17
N PHE A 44 -11.73 8.23 -4.94
CA PHE A 44 -11.00 7.20 -4.20
C PHE A 44 -11.82 5.92 -4.11
N TRP A 45 -11.19 4.79 -4.44
CA TRP A 45 -11.76 3.47 -4.26
C TRP A 45 -11.31 2.89 -2.91
N TYR A 46 -12.29 2.51 -2.08
CA TYR A 46 -12.03 1.98 -0.75
C TYR A 46 -11.33 0.62 -0.82
N MET A 47 -10.19 0.53 -0.13
CA MET A 47 -9.48 -0.73 0.10
C MET A 47 -9.68 -1.19 1.54
N PRO A 48 -10.23 -2.40 1.78
CA PRO A 48 -10.44 -2.90 3.13
C PRO A 48 -9.11 -3.11 3.86
N PRO A 49 -9.08 -3.00 5.21
CA PRO A 49 -7.92 -3.32 6.03
C PRO A 49 -7.34 -4.69 5.67
N ARG A 50 -6.01 -4.78 5.66
CA ARG A 50 -5.32 -6.02 5.31
C ARG A 50 -5.25 -6.91 6.54
N LYS A 51 -5.46 -8.22 6.35
CA LYS A 51 -5.27 -9.21 7.43
C LYS A 51 -3.81 -9.35 7.85
N CYS A 52 -2.88 -9.14 6.92
CA CYS A 52 -1.45 -9.14 7.16
C CYS A 52 -0.84 -7.83 6.65
N PRO A 53 0.09 -7.20 7.40
CA PRO A 53 0.91 -6.11 6.90
C PRO A 53 1.61 -6.52 5.60
N ARG A 54 1.69 -5.61 4.62
CA ARG A 54 2.29 -5.91 3.30
C ARG A 54 3.71 -5.37 3.11
N SER A 55 4.22 -4.52 4.00
CA SER A 55 5.56 -3.97 3.86
C SER A 55 6.23 -3.76 5.20
N ASP A 56 7.52 -4.05 5.20
CA ASP A 56 8.56 -3.61 6.14
C ASP A 56 9.02 -2.16 5.86
N GLY A 57 8.62 -1.57 4.72
CA GLY A 57 8.88 -0.17 4.34
C GLY A 57 7.63 0.68 4.10
N TYR A 58 7.78 1.80 3.38
CA TYR A 58 6.70 2.76 3.11
C TYR A 58 5.47 2.14 2.42
N LEU A 59 4.29 2.63 2.78
CA LEU A 59 3.02 2.12 2.26
C LEU A 59 2.74 2.68 0.87
N HIS A 60 3.06 1.91 -0.17
CA HIS A 60 2.91 2.35 -1.56
C HIS A 60 1.45 2.31 -2.01
N TYR A 61 0.74 3.41 -1.85
CA TYR A 61 -0.52 3.61 -2.56
C TYR A 61 -0.23 3.84 -4.05
N ARG A 62 -1.13 3.39 -4.93
CA ARG A 62 -0.98 3.57 -6.37
C ARG A 62 -2.31 3.97 -6.97
N LYS A 63 -2.25 4.81 -8.00
CA LYS A 63 -3.38 4.96 -8.90
C LYS A 63 -3.55 3.67 -9.70
N LYS A 64 -4.79 3.22 -9.85
CA LYS A 64 -5.15 2.06 -10.66
C LYS A 64 -6.07 2.48 -11.78
N THR A 65 -5.92 1.86 -12.94
CA THR A 65 -6.92 1.98 -14.00
C THR A 65 -8.05 1.00 -13.67
N ILE A 66 -9.22 1.53 -13.35
CA ILE A 66 -10.46 0.75 -13.18
C ILE A 66 -11.44 1.26 -14.23
N THR A 67 -11.96 0.33 -15.05
CA THR A 67 -12.93 0.62 -16.12
C THR A 67 -12.54 1.80 -17.02
N GLY A 68 -11.26 1.86 -17.43
CA GLY A 68 -10.72 2.93 -18.29
C GLY A 68 -10.42 4.26 -17.58
N SER A 69 -10.78 4.40 -16.30
CA SER A 69 -10.53 5.60 -15.50
C SER A 69 -9.40 5.40 -14.50
N LEU A 70 -8.58 6.43 -14.28
CA LEU A 70 -7.50 6.38 -13.30
C LEU A 70 -8.02 6.77 -11.91
N VAL A 71 -8.22 5.79 -11.05
CA VAL A 71 -8.75 5.98 -9.69
C VAL A 71 -7.65 5.88 -8.63
N CYS A 72 -7.80 6.65 -7.56
CA CYS A 72 -6.92 6.54 -6.39
C CYS A 72 -7.41 5.36 -5.54
N VAL A 73 -6.54 4.49 -5.06
CA VAL A 73 -6.95 3.36 -4.21
C VAL A 73 -6.25 3.46 -2.87
N GLY A 74 -7.02 3.45 -1.78
CA GLY A 74 -6.48 3.67 -0.45
C GLY A 74 -7.35 3.11 0.66
N HIS A 75 -6.77 3.02 1.85
CA HIS A 75 -7.50 2.72 3.09
C HIS A 75 -8.21 3.98 3.60
N ALA A 76 -9.22 3.81 4.47
CA ALA A 76 -10.01 4.91 5.01
C ALA A 76 -9.20 5.88 5.88
N ASP A 77 -8.31 5.36 6.71
CA ASP A 77 -7.37 6.12 7.55
C ASP A 77 -6.45 7.03 6.71
N TYR A 78 -5.88 6.49 5.63
CA TYR A 78 -5.07 7.24 4.68
C TYR A 78 -5.88 8.34 3.99
N TYR A 79 -7.10 8.02 3.56
CA TYR A 79 -8.00 9.01 2.96
C TYR A 79 -8.32 10.15 3.93
N MET A 80 -8.62 9.86 5.20
CA MET A 80 -8.91 10.88 6.21
C MET A 80 -7.71 11.81 6.45
N LEU A 81 -6.49 11.28 6.42
CA LEU A 81 -5.28 12.07 6.51
C LEU A 81 -5.13 13.01 5.31
N LEU A 82 -5.24 12.47 4.09
CA LEU A 82 -5.18 13.26 2.87
C LEU A 82 -6.24 14.35 2.83
N ARG A 83 -7.47 14.02 3.22
CA ARG A 83 -8.60 14.95 3.28
C ARG A 83 -8.33 16.11 4.23
N SER A 84 -7.71 15.84 5.38
CA SER A 84 -7.37 16.87 6.36
C SER A 84 -6.34 17.85 5.80
N PHE A 85 -5.30 17.36 5.14
CA PHE A 85 -4.30 18.21 4.48
C PHE A 85 -4.86 18.96 3.27
N ALA A 86 -5.72 18.32 2.48
CA ALA A 86 -6.38 18.95 1.35
C ALA A 86 -7.26 20.12 1.79
N LYS A 87 -8.01 19.93 2.89
CA LYS A 87 -8.80 20.98 3.51
C LYS A 87 -7.92 22.10 4.05
N LEU A 88 -6.82 21.79 4.71
CA LEU A 88 -5.88 22.78 5.25
C LEU A 88 -5.21 23.61 4.14
N ALA A 89 -4.85 22.97 3.03
CA ALA A 89 -4.17 23.61 1.91
C ALA A 89 -5.15 24.19 0.86
N GLU A 90 -6.46 24.06 1.07
CA GLU A 90 -7.52 24.50 0.14
C GLU A 90 -7.35 23.96 -1.29
N VAL A 91 -6.95 22.69 -1.41
CA VAL A 91 -6.77 22.01 -2.71
C VAL A 91 -7.60 20.75 -2.80
N ASP A 92 -7.82 20.27 -4.03
CA ASP A 92 -8.41 18.96 -4.28
C ASP A 92 -7.54 17.85 -3.65
N ILE A 93 -8.19 16.90 -2.96
CA ILE A 93 -7.52 15.79 -2.27
C ILE A 93 -6.63 14.94 -3.19
N ARG A 94 -6.95 14.87 -4.49
CA ARG A 94 -6.15 14.17 -5.51
C ARG A 94 -4.81 14.85 -5.76
N VAL A 95 -4.71 16.17 -5.51
CA VAL A 95 -3.45 16.93 -5.58
C VAL A 95 -2.53 16.52 -4.43
N ILE A 96 -3.05 16.40 -3.20
CA ILE A 96 -2.29 15.90 -2.05
C ILE A 96 -1.84 14.46 -2.31
N HIS A 97 -2.74 13.58 -2.75
CA HIS A 97 -2.38 12.20 -3.09
C HIS A 97 -1.27 12.13 -4.14
N ALA A 98 -1.37 12.89 -5.23
CA ALA A 98 -0.34 12.93 -6.25
C ALA A 98 1.01 13.45 -5.71
N SER A 99 0.98 14.40 -4.78
CA SER A 99 2.18 14.95 -4.15
C SER A 99 2.85 13.91 -3.24
N VAL A 100 2.06 13.16 -2.45
CA VAL A 100 2.57 12.03 -1.65
C VAL A 100 3.23 10.98 -2.54
N LEU A 101 2.60 10.61 -3.67
CA LEU A 101 3.20 9.64 -4.60
C LEU A 101 4.53 10.11 -5.20
N LYS A 102 4.66 11.42 -5.48
CA LYS A 102 5.93 12.01 -5.95
C LYS A 102 7.00 11.98 -4.86
N LEU A 103 6.61 12.32 -3.62
CA LEU A 103 7.51 12.29 -2.46
C LEU A 103 8.04 10.88 -2.22
N GLU A 104 7.16 9.87 -2.18
CA GLU A 104 7.55 8.46 -1.99
C GLU A 104 8.56 7.99 -3.05
N ARG A 105 8.32 8.30 -4.34
CA ARG A 105 9.28 7.97 -5.41
C ARG A 105 10.63 8.65 -5.21
N ARG A 106 10.62 9.90 -4.74
CA ARG A 106 11.86 10.65 -4.50
C ARG A 106 12.64 10.08 -3.32
N LEU A 107 11.96 9.67 -2.26
CA LEU A 107 12.57 8.97 -1.13
C LEU A 107 13.20 7.64 -1.57
N ALA A 108 12.48 6.83 -2.34
CA ALA A 108 13.02 5.58 -2.88
C ALA A 108 14.28 5.80 -3.74
N TRP A 109 14.30 6.84 -4.57
CA TRP A 109 15.49 7.20 -5.35
C TRP A 109 16.67 7.65 -4.48
N ILE A 110 16.41 8.36 -3.38
CA ILE A 110 17.45 8.77 -2.44
C ILE A 110 18.05 7.54 -1.75
N GLU A 111 17.21 6.62 -1.28
CA GLU A 111 17.65 5.36 -0.66
C GLU A 111 18.51 4.52 -1.62
N GLU A 112 18.08 4.37 -2.88
CA GLU A 112 18.85 3.68 -3.91
C GLU A 112 20.22 4.34 -4.15
N ARG A 113 20.27 5.67 -4.17
CA ARG A 113 21.52 6.42 -4.33
C ARG A 113 22.46 6.26 -3.14
N ILE A 114 21.92 6.25 -1.91
CA ILE A 114 22.70 5.99 -0.70
C ILE A 114 23.29 4.58 -0.77
N GLY A 115 22.49 3.57 -1.13
CA GLY A 115 22.95 2.18 -1.32
C GLY A 115 24.13 2.10 -2.28
N ARG A 116 23.99 2.64 -3.51
CA ARG A 116 25.09 2.68 -4.48
C ARG A 116 26.36 3.37 -3.96
N SER A 117 26.20 4.44 -3.18
CA SER A 117 27.34 5.18 -2.62
C SER A 117 28.08 4.36 -1.57
N LEU A 118 27.35 3.63 -0.73
CA LEU A 118 27.91 2.72 0.26
C LEU A 118 28.61 1.53 -0.41
N ASP A 119 28.01 0.95 -1.44
CA ASP A 119 28.63 -0.14 -2.20
C ASP A 119 29.94 0.32 -2.86
N ALA A 120 29.96 1.52 -3.45
CA ALA A 120 31.19 2.07 -4.03
C ALA A 120 32.30 2.27 -2.99
N LEU A 121 31.95 2.70 -1.76
CA LEU A 121 32.91 2.87 -0.68
C LEU A 121 33.52 1.54 -0.23
N GLN A 122 32.73 0.47 -0.18
CA GLN A 122 33.20 -0.86 0.21
C GLN A 122 34.11 -1.52 -0.83
N ASN A 123 34.03 -1.09 -2.10
CA ASN A 123 34.78 -1.64 -3.23
C ASN A 123 36.04 -0.83 -3.60
N LEU A 124 36.45 0.15 -2.78
CA LEU A 124 37.70 0.89 -2.99
C LEU A 124 38.91 -0.02 -2.72
N PRO A 125 39.90 -0.08 -3.63
CA PRO A 125 41.15 -0.79 -3.35
C PRO A 125 41.89 -0.10 -2.20
N SER A 126 42.39 -0.92 -1.27
CA SER A 126 43.16 -0.50 -0.09
C SER A 126 44.46 0.22 -0.42
#